data_AF-A0A7S0Z3D8-F1
#
_entry.id   AF-A0A7S0Z3D8-F1
#
_cell.length_a   1.000
_cell.length_b   1.000
_cell.length_c   1.000
_cell.angle_alpha   90.00
_cell.angle_beta   90.00
_cell.angle_gamma   90.00
#
_symmetry.space_group_name_H-M   'P 1'
#
loop_
_entity.id
_entity.type
_entity.pdbx_description
1 polymer ?
#
loop_
_entity_poly.entity_id
_entity_poly.type
_entity_poly.pdbx_seq_one_letter_code
_entity_poly.pdbx_strand_id
1 'polypeptide(L)'
;MSFDKLASKDGAEDDKEAGKGKKAEELMMEEAKELPGVPLSRIWNSQRQEWHMLALGFVASVSSGVIQPIFALIYSGIVTFLFDPDDAKLRSVAREYLGWFFLLGFAALTSVWLKVGLFVAFGEKLTRRLREKSFSSSLRQDMAYYDNPKNS
;
A
#
# COMPACT_ATOMS: atom_id res chain seq x y z
N MET A 1 -7.29 -33.90 35.23
CA MET A 1 -6.19 -33.01 35.65
C MET A 1 -5.10 -32.76 34.59
N SER A 2 -5.12 -33.40 33.41
CA SER A 2 -4.02 -33.27 32.43
C SER A 2 -4.22 -32.21 31.32
N PHE A 3 -5.43 -31.67 31.16
CA PHE A 3 -5.73 -30.72 30.06
C PHE A 3 -5.46 -29.25 30.42
N ASP A 4 -5.67 -28.83 31.67
CA ASP A 4 -5.32 -27.47 32.13
C ASP A 4 -3.81 -27.17 32.09
N LYS A 5 -2.98 -28.19 32.34
CA LYS A 5 -1.52 -28.04 32.29
C LYS A 5 -0.96 -27.89 30.87
N LEU A 6 -1.68 -28.34 29.85
CA LEU A 6 -1.27 -28.18 28.45
C LEU A 6 -1.66 -26.78 27.95
N ALA A 7 -2.91 -26.35 28.19
CA ALA A 7 -3.36 -25.00 27.82
C ALA A 7 -2.58 -23.88 28.54
N SER A 8 -2.20 -24.08 29.81
CA SER A 8 -1.35 -23.14 30.56
C SER A 8 0.09 -23.08 30.06
N LYS A 9 0.59 -24.15 29.43
CA LYS A 9 1.96 -24.21 28.89
C LYS A 9 2.03 -23.60 27.50
N ASP A 10 1.03 -23.86 26.67
CA ASP A 10 0.90 -23.28 25.33
C ASP A 10 0.71 -21.75 25.40
N GLY A 11 -0.14 -21.25 26.30
CA GLY A 11 -0.33 -19.80 26.49
C GLY A 11 0.91 -19.07 27.06
N ALA A 12 1.74 -19.76 27.87
CA ALA A 12 2.96 -19.19 28.43
C ALA A 12 4.16 -19.24 27.46
N GLU A 13 4.11 -20.08 26.42
CA GLU A 13 5.06 -20.07 25.31
C GLU A 13 4.70 -18.98 24.29
N ASP A 14 3.40 -18.80 24.00
CA ASP A 14 2.90 -17.73 23.10
C ASP A 14 3.23 -16.32 23.64
N ASP A 15 3.07 -16.09 24.95
CA ASP A 15 3.44 -14.82 25.60
C ASP A 15 4.96 -14.55 25.58
N LYS A 16 5.78 -15.61 25.61
CA LYS A 16 7.25 -15.49 25.51
C LYS A 16 7.72 -15.22 24.09
N GLU A 17 7.06 -15.79 23.07
CA GLU A 17 7.34 -15.49 21.67
C GLU A 17 6.90 -14.07 21.30
N ALA A 18 5.71 -13.66 21.75
CA ALA A 18 5.23 -12.29 21.58
C ALA A 18 6.13 -11.26 22.28
N GLY A 19 6.67 -11.59 23.46
CA GLY A 19 7.65 -10.77 24.18
C GLY A 19 9.00 -10.67 23.47
N LYS A 20 9.48 -11.75 22.85
CA LYS A 20 10.71 -11.74 22.03
C LYS A 20 10.55 -10.91 20.75
N GLY A 21 9.40 -11.02 20.08
CA GLY A 21 9.09 -10.24 18.88
C GLY A 21 9.10 -8.73 19.15
N LYS A 22 8.41 -8.29 20.21
CA LYS A 22 8.38 -6.88 20.62
C LYS A 22 9.76 -6.33 21.00
N LYS A 23 10.56 -7.13 21.73
CA LYS A 23 11.92 -6.72 22.12
C LYS A 23 12.87 -6.63 20.93
N ALA A 24 12.74 -7.51 19.95
CA ALA A 24 13.49 -7.43 18.70
C ALA A 24 13.07 -6.21 17.87
N GLU A 25 11.78 -5.90 17.81
CA GLU A 25 11.25 -4.72 17.09
C GLU A 25 11.72 -3.39 17.73
N GLU A 26 11.72 -3.30 19.07
CA GLU A 26 12.26 -2.14 19.79
C GLU A 26 13.76 -1.94 19.57
N LEU A 27 14.56 -3.02 19.61
CA LEU A 27 16.00 -2.97 19.35
C LEU A 27 16.29 -2.55 17.90
N MET A 28 15.54 -3.07 16.93
CA MET A 28 15.65 -2.66 15.52
C MET A 28 15.25 -1.19 15.30
N MET A 29 14.26 -0.69 16.02
CA MET A 29 13.86 0.72 15.96
C MET A 29 14.87 1.66 16.61
N GLU A 30 15.54 1.23 17.68
CA GLU A 30 16.62 2.00 18.32
C GLU A 30 17.84 2.10 17.39
N GLU A 31 18.24 0.98 16.80
CA GLU A 31 19.34 0.93 15.83
C GLU A 31 19.03 1.72 14.55
N ALA A 32 17.78 1.67 14.07
CA ALA A 32 17.33 2.46 12.92
C ALA A 32 17.40 3.97 13.16
N LYS A 33 17.34 4.44 14.42
CA LYS A 33 17.53 5.86 14.77
C LYS A 33 19.00 6.28 14.78
N GLU A 34 19.93 5.35 14.99
CA GLU A 34 21.37 5.64 14.97
C GLU A 34 21.96 5.69 13.54
N LEU A 35 21.25 5.18 12.54
CA LEU A 35 21.73 5.18 11.16
C LEU A 35 21.67 6.57 10.51
N PRO A 36 22.72 7.00 9.79
CA PRO A 36 22.69 8.26 9.06
C PRO A 36 21.63 8.21 7.95
N GLY A 37 20.77 9.23 7.92
CA GLY A 37 19.66 9.32 6.97
C GLY A 37 20.14 9.16 5.51
N VAL A 38 19.60 8.16 4.83
CA VAL A 38 19.97 7.89 3.44
C VAL A 38 19.28 8.94 2.55
N PRO A 39 20.01 9.66 1.67
CA PRO A 39 19.38 10.63 0.80
C PRO A 39 18.40 9.95 -0.16
N LEU A 40 17.16 10.45 -0.21
CA LEU A 40 16.08 9.92 -1.06
C LEU A 40 16.47 9.92 -2.55
N SER A 41 17.35 10.85 -2.97
CA SER A 41 17.89 10.90 -4.33
C SER A 41 18.68 9.64 -4.71
N ARG A 42 19.38 9.02 -3.76
CA ARG A 42 20.14 7.77 -3.99
C ARG A 42 19.20 6.57 -4.18
N ILE A 43 18.08 6.57 -3.45
CA ILE A 43 17.02 5.56 -3.56
C ILE A 43 16.32 5.71 -4.92
N TRP A 44 15.94 6.93 -5.27
CA TRP A 44 15.32 7.25 -6.55
C TRP A 44 16.20 6.88 -7.75
N ASN A 45 17.50 7.17 -7.67
CA ASN A 45 18.42 6.84 -8.77
C ASN A 45 18.58 5.32 -8.95
N SER A 46 18.43 4.53 -7.88
CA SER A 46 18.41 3.06 -7.94
C SER A 46 17.10 2.51 -8.52
N GLN A 47 16.00 3.27 -8.41
CA GLN A 47 14.66 2.93 -8.93
C GLN A 47 14.46 3.32 -10.40
N ARG A 48 15.38 4.09 -10.98
CA ARG A 48 15.27 4.70 -12.32
C ARG A 48 15.08 3.69 -13.46
N GLN A 49 15.46 2.43 -13.26
CA GLN A 49 15.40 1.41 -14.31
C GLN A 49 13.97 1.04 -14.73
N GLU A 50 12.94 1.29 -13.91
CA GLU A 50 11.52 0.99 -14.23
C GLU A 50 10.59 2.21 -14.14
N TRP A 51 11.14 3.40 -14.40
CA TRP A 51 10.40 4.67 -14.26
C TRP A 51 9.13 4.76 -15.11
N HIS A 52 9.07 4.06 -16.25
CA HIS A 52 7.89 4.05 -17.13
C HIS A 52 6.67 3.40 -16.46
N MET A 53 6.86 2.28 -15.74
CA MET A 53 5.76 1.60 -15.05
C MET A 53 5.24 2.43 -13.88
N LEU A 54 6.16 3.10 -13.18
CA LEU A 54 5.81 4.03 -12.11
C LEU A 54 5.06 5.26 -12.63
N ALA A 55 5.50 5.84 -13.75
CA ALA A 55 4.84 6.98 -14.38
C ALA A 55 3.42 6.62 -14.86
N LEU A 56 3.24 5.46 -15.49
CA LEU A 56 1.92 4.96 -15.90
C LEU A 56 0.99 4.73 -14.69
N GLY A 57 1.50 4.11 -13.62
CA GLY A 57 0.76 3.93 -12.37
C GLY A 57 0.39 5.26 -11.71
N PHE A 58 1.28 6.25 -11.75
CA PHE A 58 1.03 7.59 -11.23
C PHE A 58 -0.10 8.30 -11.98
N VAL A 59 -0.08 8.28 -13.31
CA VAL A 59 -1.16 8.86 -14.14
C VAL A 59 -2.50 8.17 -13.83
N ALA A 60 -2.51 6.85 -13.71
CA ALA A 60 -3.72 6.09 -13.34
C ALA A 60 -4.19 6.38 -11.89
N SER A 61 -3.28 6.74 -10.99
CA SER A 61 -3.61 7.16 -9.63
C SER A 61 -4.25 8.53 -9.59
N VAL A 62 -3.71 9.48 -10.35
CA VAL A 62 -4.27 10.83 -10.47
C VAL A 62 -5.68 10.77 -11.06
N SER A 63 -5.91 10.00 -12.13
CA SER A 63 -7.24 9.85 -12.71
C SER A 63 -8.24 9.24 -11.72
N SER A 64 -7.83 8.18 -11.00
CA SER A 64 -8.63 7.57 -9.92
C SER A 64 -8.93 8.55 -8.78
N GLY A 65 -8.03 9.48 -8.47
CA GLY A 65 -8.24 10.54 -7.47
C GLY A 65 -9.24 11.61 -7.91
N VAL A 66 -9.23 11.97 -9.20
CA VAL A 66 -10.16 12.96 -9.78
C VAL A 66 -11.58 12.41 -9.97
N ILE A 67 -11.75 11.09 -10.07
CA ILE A 67 -13.08 10.46 -10.15
C ILE A 67 -13.93 10.74 -8.89
N GLN A 68 -13.32 10.80 -7.69
CA GLN A 68 -14.03 11.06 -6.43
C GLN A 68 -14.72 12.44 -6.36
N PRO A 69 -14.04 13.57 -6.65
CA PRO A 69 -14.70 14.87 -6.70
C PRO A 69 -15.73 14.98 -7.85
N ILE A 70 -15.49 14.35 -9.01
CA ILE A 70 -16.49 14.31 -10.09
C ILE A 70 -17.75 13.61 -9.61
N PHE A 71 -17.61 12.45 -8.96
CA PHE A 71 -18.74 11.73 -8.37
C PHE A 71 -19.53 12.60 -7.39
N ALA A 72 -18.84 13.33 -6.52
CA ALA A 72 -19.48 14.24 -5.56
C ALA A 72 -20.29 15.35 -6.26
N LEU A 73 -19.77 15.95 -7.34
CA LEU A 73 -20.48 16.97 -8.10
C LEU A 73 -21.76 16.44 -8.75
N ILE A 74 -21.69 15.26 -9.37
CA ILE A 74 -22.85 14.63 -10.01
C ILE A 74 -23.88 14.25 -8.94
N TYR A 75 -23.44 13.66 -7.83
CA TYR A 75 -24.29 13.28 -6.72
C TYR A 75 -25.02 14.49 -6.11
N SER A 76 -24.32 15.61 -5.93
CA SER A 76 -24.94 16.85 -5.44
C SER A 76 -26.07 17.32 -6.35
N GLY A 77 -25.92 17.22 -7.67
CA GLY A 77 -26.97 17.57 -8.63
C GLY A 77 -28.22 16.70 -8.47
N ILE A 78 -28.05 15.38 -8.32
CA ILE A 78 -29.16 14.44 -8.11
C ILE A 78 -29.93 14.79 -6.84
N VAL A 79 -29.22 15.08 -5.74
CA VAL A 79 -29.84 15.42 -4.46
C VAL A 79 -30.66 16.70 -4.59
N THR A 80 -30.19 17.72 -5.32
CA THR A 80 -30.96 18.97 -5.55
C THR A 80 -32.24 18.72 -6.33
N PHE A 81 -32.19 17.95 -7.43
CA PHE A 81 -33.37 17.65 -8.25
C PHE A 81 -34.38 16.75 -7.54
N LEU A 82 -33.96 15.97 -6.54
CA LEU A 82 -34.86 15.15 -5.74
C LEU A 82 -35.86 15.99 -4.92
N PHE A 83 -35.54 17.25 -4.63
CA PHE A 83 -36.41 18.17 -3.90
C PHE A 83 -37.33 19.00 -4.80
N ASP A 84 -37.23 18.89 -6.13
CA ASP A 84 -38.13 19.58 -7.05
C ASP A 84 -39.51 18.87 -7.11
N PRO A 85 -40.64 19.61 -7.09
CA PRO A 85 -41.99 19.04 -7.05
C PRO A 85 -42.51 18.49 -8.38
N ASP A 86 -41.71 18.45 -9.45
CA ASP A 86 -42.13 18.13 -10.82
C ASP A 86 -41.68 16.71 -11.25
N ASP A 87 -42.53 15.71 -10.99
CA ASP A 87 -42.24 14.27 -11.17
C ASP A 87 -41.85 13.87 -12.61
N ALA A 88 -42.41 14.55 -13.61
CA ALA A 88 -42.15 14.23 -15.02
C ALA A 88 -40.72 14.62 -15.43
N LYS A 89 -40.23 15.77 -14.96
CA LYS A 89 -38.86 16.22 -15.20
C LYS A 89 -37.87 15.35 -14.45
N LEU A 90 -38.19 14.98 -13.21
CA LEU A 90 -37.36 14.13 -12.35
C LEU A 90 -37.01 12.79 -13.01
N ARG A 91 -37.99 12.11 -13.64
CA ARG A 91 -37.77 10.84 -14.36
C ARG A 91 -36.92 10.97 -15.63
N SER A 92 -36.96 12.12 -16.30
CA SER A 92 -36.13 12.37 -17.50
C SER A 92 -34.68 12.62 -17.12
N VAL A 93 -34.46 13.47 -16.12
CA VAL A 93 -33.15 13.86 -15.60
C VAL A 93 -32.46 12.70 -14.90
N ALA A 94 -33.19 11.91 -14.11
CA ALA A 94 -32.64 10.71 -13.45
C ALA A 94 -32.08 9.69 -14.46
N ARG A 95 -32.75 9.47 -15.60
CA ARG A 95 -32.26 8.56 -16.65
C ARG A 95 -30.95 9.04 -17.27
N GLU A 96 -30.79 10.34 -17.45
CA GLU A 96 -29.55 10.92 -17.97
C GLU A 96 -28.41 10.78 -16.95
N TYR A 97 -28.66 11.10 -15.68
CA TYR A 97 -27.67 10.93 -14.61
C TYR A 97 -27.28 9.47 -14.37
N LEU A 98 -28.21 8.52 -14.49
CA LEU A 98 -27.92 7.09 -14.44
C LEU A 98 -26.92 6.66 -15.53
N GLY A 99 -27.03 7.21 -16.74
CA GLY A 99 -26.08 6.98 -17.81
C GLY A 99 -24.67 7.50 -17.48
N TRP A 100 -24.59 8.72 -16.95
CA TRP A 100 -23.31 9.31 -16.48
C TRP A 100 -22.68 8.50 -15.34
N PHE A 101 -23.48 8.04 -14.38
CA PHE A 101 -23.03 7.17 -13.28
C PHE A 101 -22.50 5.83 -13.77
N PHE A 102 -23.18 5.22 -14.75
CA PHE A 102 -22.74 3.94 -15.32
C PHE A 102 -21.39 4.08 -16.04
N LEU A 103 -21.23 5.12 -16.86
CA LEU A 103 -19.96 5.41 -17.54
C LEU A 103 -18.83 5.68 -16.55
N LEU A 104 -19.10 6.48 -15.51
CA LEU A 104 -18.13 6.80 -14.47
C LEU A 104 -17.74 5.56 -13.66
N GLY A 105 -18.70 4.70 -13.31
CA GLY A 105 -18.45 3.44 -12.62
C GLY A 105 -17.58 2.48 -13.43
N PHE A 106 -17.86 2.35 -14.73
CA PHE A 106 -17.03 1.52 -15.63
C PHE A 106 -15.60 2.07 -15.78
N ALA A 107 -15.46 3.39 -15.94
CA ALA A 107 -14.16 4.05 -16.00
C ALA A 107 -13.37 3.91 -14.69
N ALA A 108 -14.05 3.98 -13.55
CA ALA A 108 -13.44 3.80 -12.23
C ALA A 108 -12.94 2.37 -12.03
N LEU A 109 -13.77 1.37 -12.39
CA LEU A 109 -13.40 -0.03 -12.27
C LEU A 109 -12.14 -0.34 -13.08
N THR A 110 -12.13 0.05 -14.36
CA THR A 110 -10.99 -0.17 -15.26
C THR A 110 -9.73 0.59 -14.80
N SER A 111 -9.87 1.86 -14.39
CA SER A 111 -8.74 2.66 -13.89
C SER A 111 -8.12 2.09 -12.62
N VAL A 112 -8.94 1.67 -11.65
CA VAL A 112 -8.45 1.10 -10.39
C VAL A 112 -7.78 -0.24 -10.65
N TRP A 113 -8.37 -1.10 -11.48
CA TRP A 113 -7.78 -2.39 -11.82
C TRP A 113 -6.41 -2.24 -12.48
N LEU A 114 -6.29 -1.34 -13.46
CA LEU A 114 -5.02 -1.02 -14.11
C LEU A 114 -3.99 -0.42 -13.13
N LYS A 115 -4.42 0.55 -12.31
CA LYS A 115 -3.58 1.19 -11.29
C LYS A 115 -2.98 0.15 -10.34
N VAL A 116 -3.83 -0.69 -9.75
CA VAL A 116 -3.40 -1.71 -8.79
C VAL A 116 -2.48 -2.73 -9.46
N GLY A 117 -2.83 -3.23 -10.65
CA GLY A 117 -1.99 -4.17 -11.39
C GLY A 117 -0.58 -3.62 -11.67
N LEU A 118 -0.49 -2.37 -12.10
CA LEU A 118 0.80 -1.71 -12.37
C LEU A 118 1.64 -1.50 -11.11
N PHE A 119 1.03 -1.03 -10.02
CA PHE A 119 1.75 -0.81 -8.76
C PHE A 119 2.21 -2.13 -8.10
N VAL A 120 1.40 -3.18 -8.19
CA VAL A 120 1.77 -4.51 -7.67
C VAL A 120 2.95 -5.07 -8.46
N ALA A 121 2.88 -5.06 -9.80
CA ALA A 121 3.99 -5.53 -10.64
C ALA A 121 5.27 -4.72 -10.43
N PHE A 122 5.15 -3.39 -10.29
CA PHE A 122 6.28 -2.52 -9.95
C PHE A 122 6.87 -2.87 -8.58
N GLY A 123 6.02 -3.04 -7.56
CA GLY A 123 6.42 -3.38 -6.20
C GLY A 123 7.14 -4.73 -6.12
N GLU A 124 6.68 -5.74 -6.86
CA GLU A 124 7.33 -7.05 -6.93
C GLU A 124 8.75 -6.95 -7.48
N LYS A 125 8.94 -6.28 -8.61
CA LYS A 125 10.25 -6.14 -9.25
C LYS A 125 11.21 -5.31 -8.41
N LEU A 126 10.72 -4.24 -7.80
CA LEU A 126 11.50 -3.43 -6.87
C LEU A 126 11.97 -4.27 -5.67
N THR A 127 11.05 -4.96 -5.03
CA THR A 127 11.34 -5.79 -3.85
C THR A 127 12.33 -6.91 -4.17
N ARG A 128 12.17 -7.55 -5.35
CA ARG A 128 13.09 -8.58 -5.82
C ARG A 128 14.52 -8.06 -5.95
N ARG A 129 14.71 -6.93 -6.63
CA ARG A 129 16.06 -6.32 -6.79
C ARG A 129 16.66 -5.89 -5.46
N LEU A 130 15.86 -5.32 -4.56
CA LEU A 130 16.32 -4.96 -3.22
C LEU A 130 16.80 -6.19 -2.47
N ARG A 131 16.04 -7.30 -2.50
CA ARG A 131 16.42 -8.55 -1.84
C ARG A 131 17.71 -9.14 -2.41
N GLU A 132 17.85 -9.17 -3.74
CA GLU A 132 19.07 -9.64 -4.41
C GLU A 132 20.29 -8.80 -4.01
N LYS A 133 20.13 -7.46 -3.98
CA LYS A 133 21.22 -6.54 -3.62
C LYS A 133 21.59 -6.63 -2.13
N SER A 134 20.61 -6.72 -1.24
CA SER A 134 20.85 -6.88 0.20
C SER A 134 21.57 -8.20 0.49
N PHE A 135 21.11 -9.31 -0.10
CA PHE A 135 21.75 -10.61 0.10
C PHE A 135 23.18 -10.65 -0.43
N SER A 136 23.43 -10.10 -1.62
CA SER A 136 24.79 -10.00 -2.17
C SER A 136 25.70 -9.11 -1.32
N SER A 137 25.16 -8.05 -0.72
CA SER A 137 25.91 -7.18 0.19
C SER A 137 26.27 -7.89 1.49
N SER A 138 25.33 -8.65 2.07
CA SER A 138 25.59 -9.43 3.28
C SER A 138 26.68 -10.48 3.04
N LEU A 139 26.61 -11.25 1.95
CA LEU A 139 27.64 -12.26 1.63
C LEU A 139 29.05 -11.68 1.36
N ARG A 140 29.16 -10.37 1.09
CA ARG A 140 30.44 -9.69 0.84
C ARG A 140 31.05 -9.08 2.10
N GLN A 141 30.38 -9.14 3.25
CA GLN A 141 30.91 -8.61 4.50
C GLN A 141 31.93 -9.58 5.11
N ASP A 142 33.06 -9.04 5.58
CA ASP A 142 34.14 -9.81 6.20
C ASP A 142 33.69 -10.45 7.52
N MET A 143 34.31 -11.56 7.93
CA MET A 143 33.99 -12.23 9.22
C MET A 143 34.10 -11.28 10.43
N ALA A 144 35.00 -10.29 10.38
CA ALA A 144 35.13 -9.27 11.44
C ALA A 144 33.88 -8.38 11.60
N TYR A 145 33.04 -8.26 10.57
CA TYR A 145 31.74 -7.58 10.65
C TYR A 145 30.73 -8.38 11.47
N TYR A 146 30.75 -9.71 11.33
CA TYR A 146 29.88 -10.64 12.07
C TYR A 146 30.34 -10.89 13.50
N ASP A 147 31.61 -10.62 13.81
CA ASP A 147 32.19 -10.78 15.15
C ASP A 147 31.85 -9.63 16.11
N ASN A 148 31.23 -8.55 15.60
CA ASN A 148 30.79 -7.43 16.41
C ASN A 148 29.45 -7.78 17.10
N PRO A 149 29.34 -7.66 18.45
CA PRO A 149 28.10 -7.95 19.17
C PRO A 149 26.89 -7.07 18.79
N LYS A 150 27.12 -5.95 18.08
CA LYS A 150 26.04 -5.13 17.51
C LYS A 150 25.46 -5.70 16.21
N ASN A 151 26.10 -6.68 15.60
CA ASN A 151 25.77 -7.19 14.28
C ASN A 151 25.85 -8.74 14.24
N SER A 152 25.79 -9.37 15.42
CA SER A 152 25.68 -10.82 15.63
C SER A 152 24.25 -11.26 15.84
#